data_AF-A0A670YNG4-F1
#
_entry.id   AF-A0A670YNG4-F1
#
_cell.length_a   1.000
_cell.length_b   1.000
_cell.length_c   1.000
_cell.angle_alpha   90.00
_cell.angle_beta   90.00
_cell.angle_gamma   90.00
#
_symmetry.space_group_name_H-M   'P 1'
#
loop_
_entity.id
_entity.type
_entity.pdbx_description
1 polymer ?
#
loop_
_entity_poly.entity_id
_entity_poly.type
_entity_poly.pdbx_seq_one_letter_code
_entity_poly.pdbx_strand_id
1 'polypeptide(L)'
;MENTVLVPLFLSFVDHETLKMMNKPRCSLPDFIGTSELMRRRRRKRRYALSESSWKKTDLTWHIRSFPRSSQMSHDHVRNLIFYAFQAWSNSSALTFKEVSSQQADIVVDFVASYHDDTYPFDGPGGTLAHAFFPGEYPISGDTHFDMEETWIYDPQNESPGIHHDAILPRSCWFASPLPTFYR
;
A
#
# COMPACT_ATOMS: atom_id res chain seq x y z
N MET A 1 -46.04 -33.48 14.81
CA MET A 1 -44.62 -33.85 14.73
C MET A 1 -43.97 -32.89 13.73
N GLU A 2 -43.54 -31.73 14.21
CA GLU A 2 -42.77 -30.78 13.43
C GLU A 2 -41.34 -31.29 13.32
N ASN A 3 -40.92 -31.70 12.12
CA ASN A 3 -39.51 -31.90 11.83
C ASN A 3 -38.94 -30.56 11.37
N THR A 4 -38.37 -29.83 12.32
CA THR A 4 -37.58 -28.63 12.07
C THR A 4 -36.43 -28.95 11.12
N VAL A 5 -36.46 -28.37 9.94
CA VAL A 5 -35.31 -28.31 9.04
C VAL A 5 -34.24 -27.51 9.76
N LEU A 6 -33.19 -28.17 10.23
CA LEU A 6 -31.97 -27.49 10.67
C LEU A 6 -31.35 -26.84 9.44
N VAL A 7 -31.69 -25.57 9.23
CA VAL A 7 -30.93 -24.68 8.36
C VAL A 7 -29.53 -24.63 8.98
N PRO A 8 -28.45 -24.98 8.25
CA PRO A 8 -27.11 -24.84 8.80
C PRO A 8 -26.88 -23.35 9.03
N LEU A 9 -26.88 -22.95 10.30
CA LEU A 9 -26.26 -21.72 10.73
C LEU A 9 -24.82 -21.77 10.20
N PHE A 10 -24.53 -20.96 9.18
CA PHE A 10 -23.18 -20.57 8.82
C PHE A 10 -22.62 -19.78 10.00
N LEU A 11 -22.22 -20.48 11.06
CA LEU A 11 -21.39 -19.93 12.12
C LEU A 11 -20.06 -19.56 11.47
N SER A 12 -19.85 -18.26 11.36
CA SER A 12 -18.61 -17.63 10.92
C SER A 12 -17.50 -17.90 11.94
N PHE A 13 -16.92 -19.09 11.90
CA PHE A 13 -15.69 -19.38 12.63
C PHE A 13 -14.51 -18.93 11.76
N VAL A 14 -13.80 -17.91 12.21
CA VAL A 14 -12.52 -17.51 11.62
C VAL A 14 -11.44 -18.44 12.17
N ASP A 15 -10.79 -19.21 11.30
CA ASP A 15 -9.75 -20.15 11.72
C ASP A 15 -8.46 -19.44 12.16
N HIS A 16 -7.60 -20.16 12.88
CA HIS A 16 -6.37 -19.61 13.45
C HIS A 16 -5.39 -19.10 12.38
N GLU A 17 -5.29 -19.78 11.23
CA GLU A 17 -4.39 -19.34 10.16
C GLU A 17 -4.91 -18.06 9.51
N THR A 18 -6.24 -17.93 9.36
CA THR A 18 -6.86 -16.68 8.91
C THR A 18 -6.59 -15.54 9.89
N LEU A 19 -6.77 -15.75 11.20
CA LEU A 19 -6.43 -14.72 12.21
C LEU A 19 -4.95 -14.33 12.18
N LYS A 20 -4.06 -15.32 12.05
CA LYS A 20 -2.63 -15.09 11.94
C LYS A 20 -2.27 -14.27 10.71
N MET A 21 -2.92 -14.51 9.57
CA MET A 21 -2.76 -13.70 8.36
C MET A 21 -3.37 -12.31 8.51
N MET A 22 -4.52 -12.20 9.17
CA MET A 22 -5.19 -10.92 9.40
C MET A 22 -4.39 -9.98 10.32
N ASN A 23 -3.62 -10.54 11.25
CA ASN A 23 -2.79 -9.75 12.17
C ASN A 23 -1.41 -9.39 11.59
N LYS A 24 -1.11 -9.71 10.33
CA LYS A 24 0.14 -9.28 9.70
C LYS A 24 0.05 -7.81 9.26
N PRO A 25 1.14 -7.03 9.43
CA PRO A 25 1.23 -5.69 8.87
C PRO A 25 0.94 -5.70 7.37
N ARG A 26 0.20 -4.70 6.89
CA ARG A 26 -0.29 -4.66 5.50
C ARG A 26 -0.48 -3.22 5.00
N CYS A 27 -0.89 -3.10 3.75
CA CYS A 27 -1.32 -1.82 3.15
C CYS A 27 -2.80 -1.55 3.48
N SER A 28 -3.18 -0.28 3.63
CA SER A 28 -4.56 0.10 3.97
C SER A 28 -5.54 0.03 2.81
N LEU A 29 -5.08 0.00 1.56
CA LEU A 29 -5.99 -0.08 0.42
C LEU A 29 -6.77 -1.40 0.44
N PRO A 30 -8.10 -1.38 0.25
CA PRO A 30 -8.90 -2.59 0.23
C PRO A 30 -8.44 -3.59 -0.83
N ASP A 31 -8.36 -4.86 -0.47
CA ASP A 31 -8.01 -5.95 -1.39
C ASP A 31 -8.99 -6.09 -2.57
N PHE A 32 -10.21 -5.56 -2.42
CA PHE A 32 -11.27 -5.58 -3.44
C PHE A 32 -11.86 -4.19 -3.64
N ILE A 33 -11.76 -3.64 -4.86
CA ILE A 33 -12.27 -2.31 -5.21
C ILE A 33 -13.66 -2.46 -5.85
N GLY A 34 -14.71 -2.01 -5.14
CA GLY A 34 -16.07 -1.84 -5.65
C GLY A 34 -17.12 -2.86 -5.20
N THR A 35 -18.33 -2.39 -4.88
CA THR A 35 -19.53 -3.21 -4.60
C THR A 35 -19.98 -4.02 -5.81
N SER A 36 -19.57 -3.62 -7.02
CA SER A 36 -19.91 -4.32 -8.28
C SER A 36 -19.17 -5.65 -8.47
N GLU A 37 -18.01 -5.86 -7.83
CA GLU A 37 -17.23 -7.10 -7.91
C GLU A 37 -17.98 -8.25 -7.19
N LEU A 38 -18.63 -7.94 -6.06
CA LEU A 38 -19.52 -8.86 -5.35
C LEU A 38 -20.76 -9.23 -6.19
N MET A 39 -21.27 -8.31 -7.03
CA MET A 39 -22.41 -8.56 -7.93
C MET A 39 -22.01 -9.24 -9.26
N ARG A 40 -20.72 -9.23 -9.65
CA ARG A 40 -20.22 -9.78 -10.93
C ARG A 40 -19.74 -11.23 -10.88
N ARG A 41 -20.13 -12.01 -9.86
CA ARG A 41 -19.81 -13.45 -9.73
C ARG A 41 -20.21 -14.34 -10.94
N ARG A 42 -20.91 -13.80 -11.95
CA ARG A 42 -21.33 -14.51 -13.18
C ARG A 42 -20.54 -14.18 -14.47
N ARG A 43 -19.54 -13.30 -14.46
CA ARG A 43 -18.70 -13.03 -15.65
C ARG A 43 -17.21 -13.11 -15.33
N ARG A 44 -16.49 -13.87 -16.16
CA ARG A 44 -15.03 -14.14 -16.13
C ARG A 44 -14.23 -13.04 -15.41
N LYS A 45 -13.63 -13.43 -14.29
CA LYS A 45 -12.79 -12.63 -13.39
C LYS A 45 -11.66 -11.96 -14.19
N ARG A 46 -11.64 -10.62 -14.30
CA ARG A 46 -10.43 -9.91 -14.76
C ARG A 46 -9.48 -9.89 -13.56
N ARG A 47 -8.20 -10.23 -13.78
CA ARG A 47 -7.19 -10.40 -12.72
C ARG A 47 -6.59 -9.08 -12.22
N TYR A 48 -7.13 -7.95 -12.68
CA TYR A 48 -6.63 -6.60 -12.40
C TYR A 48 -7.83 -5.65 -12.41
N ALA A 49 -7.86 -4.69 -11.49
CA ALA A 49 -8.80 -3.58 -11.55
C ALA A 49 -8.39 -2.70 -12.74
N LEU A 50 -9.27 -2.44 -13.70
CA LEU A 50 -9.05 -1.34 -14.63
C LEU A 50 -9.53 -0.09 -13.91
N SER A 51 -8.63 0.56 -13.16
CA SER A 51 -8.90 1.93 -12.79
C SER A 51 -8.78 2.79 -14.06
N GLU A 52 -9.75 3.68 -14.30
CA GLU A 52 -9.67 4.66 -15.40
C GLU A 52 -8.59 5.73 -15.13
N SER A 53 -7.98 5.70 -13.94
CA SER A 53 -6.86 6.54 -13.55
C SER A 53 -5.55 6.03 -14.14
N SER A 54 -4.95 6.81 -15.03
CA SER A 54 -3.57 6.62 -15.48
C SER A 54 -2.87 7.97 -15.60
N TRP A 55 -1.56 7.99 -15.36
CA TRP A 55 -0.75 9.16 -15.69
C TRP A 55 -0.91 9.52 -17.17
N LYS A 56 -1.14 10.80 -17.46
CA LYS A 56 -1.23 11.33 -18.85
C LYS A 56 0.14 11.66 -19.44
N LYS A 57 1.18 11.56 -18.62
CA LYS A 57 2.59 11.75 -18.98
C LYS A 57 3.42 10.59 -18.44
N THR A 58 4.59 10.41 -19.03
CA THR A 58 5.54 9.36 -18.66
C THR A 58 6.64 9.86 -17.74
N ASP A 59 7.02 11.13 -17.86
CA ASP A 59 8.06 11.75 -17.03
C ASP A 59 7.44 12.31 -15.76
N LEU A 60 7.54 11.52 -14.68
CA LEU A 60 6.98 11.83 -13.38
C LEU A 60 8.07 12.41 -12.47
N THR A 61 7.63 13.33 -11.61
CA THR A 61 8.46 13.95 -10.59
C THR A 61 8.02 13.47 -9.21
N TRP A 62 8.98 13.30 -8.30
CA TRP A 62 8.69 12.91 -6.92
C TRP A 62 9.48 13.74 -5.91
N HIS A 63 8.92 13.86 -4.71
CA HIS A 63 9.51 14.65 -3.63
C HIS A 63 9.25 13.98 -2.27
N ILE A 64 10.25 13.96 -1.40
CA ILE A 64 10.08 13.51 0.00
C ILE A 64 9.76 14.73 0.86
N ARG A 65 8.54 14.80 1.39
CA ARG A 65 8.11 15.90 2.26
C ARG A 65 8.64 15.74 3.69
N SER A 66 8.66 14.52 4.21
CA SER A 66 9.13 14.23 5.56
C SER A 66 9.83 12.87 5.65
N PHE A 67 10.48 12.58 6.77
CA PHE A 67 11.28 11.37 6.99
C PHE A 67 10.83 10.69 8.30
N PRO A 68 11.02 9.36 8.43
CA PRO A 68 10.61 8.63 9.62
C PRO A 68 11.40 9.10 10.84
N ARG A 69 10.71 9.37 11.96
CA ARG A 69 11.33 9.93 13.19
C ARG A 69 11.97 8.89 14.09
N SER A 70 11.40 7.68 14.11
CA SER A 70 11.77 6.55 14.98
C SER A 70 12.80 5.61 14.33
N SER A 71 13.21 5.88 13.10
CA SER A 71 14.09 4.99 12.33
C SER A 71 15.58 5.22 12.64
N GLN A 72 16.36 4.15 12.58
CA GLN A 72 17.83 4.23 12.59
C GLN A 72 18.42 4.58 11.21
N MET A 73 17.59 4.68 10.17
CA MET A 73 18.04 5.01 8.82
C MET A 73 18.30 6.50 8.65
N SER A 74 19.40 6.85 7.97
CA SER A 74 19.65 8.24 7.57
C SER A 74 18.66 8.67 6.49
N HIS A 75 18.43 9.99 6.37
CA HIS A 75 17.59 10.55 5.30
C HIS A 75 18.08 10.15 3.90
N ASP A 76 19.39 10.08 3.69
CA ASP A 76 19.97 9.63 2.41
C ASP A 76 19.69 8.15 2.15
N HIS A 77 19.70 7.31 3.19
CA HIS A 77 19.32 5.92 3.06
C HIS A 77 17.85 5.80 2.66
N VAL A 78 16.94 6.50 3.35
CA VAL A 78 15.52 6.53 2.99
C VAL A 78 15.34 7.00 1.54
N ARG A 79 15.98 8.11 1.15
CA ARG A 79 15.95 8.62 -0.22
C ARG A 79 16.41 7.59 -1.25
N ASN A 80 17.49 6.87 -0.98
CA ASN A 80 17.97 5.79 -1.85
C ASN A 80 16.95 4.66 -1.98
N LEU A 81 16.29 4.27 -0.88
CA LEU A 81 15.24 3.23 -0.93
C LEU A 81 14.05 3.68 -1.77
N ILE A 82 13.60 4.94 -1.59
CA ILE A 82 12.53 5.52 -2.42
C ILE A 82 12.95 5.55 -3.90
N PHE A 83 14.19 5.97 -4.19
CA PHE A 83 14.74 5.98 -5.55
C PHE A 83 14.72 4.58 -6.18
N TYR A 84 15.18 3.54 -5.47
CA TYR A 84 15.17 2.17 -5.98
C TYR A 84 13.75 1.61 -6.14
N ALA A 85 12.81 2.00 -5.29
CA ALA A 85 11.40 1.67 -5.46
C ALA A 85 10.85 2.24 -6.79
N PHE A 86 11.08 3.53 -7.07
CA PHE A 86 10.70 4.12 -8.35
C PHE A 86 11.44 3.51 -9.54
N GLN A 87 12.72 3.16 -9.37
CA GLN A 87 13.50 2.52 -10.41
C GLN A 87 12.94 1.14 -10.80
N ALA A 88 12.42 0.36 -9.84
CA ALA A 88 11.78 -0.93 -10.13
C ALA A 88 10.58 -0.77 -11.09
N TRP A 89 9.79 0.29 -10.92
CA TRP A 89 8.68 0.63 -11.82
C TRP A 89 9.16 1.15 -13.18
N SER A 90 10.18 2.00 -13.20
CA SER A 90 10.80 2.49 -14.44
C SER A 90 11.32 1.35 -15.30
N ASN A 91 12.00 0.38 -14.70
CA ASN A 91 12.56 -0.79 -15.40
C ASN A 91 11.50 -1.68 -16.07
N SER A 92 10.24 -1.59 -15.64
CA SER A 92 9.15 -2.45 -16.11
C SER A 92 8.06 -1.69 -16.88
N SER A 93 8.28 -0.40 -17.17
CA SER A 93 7.29 0.46 -17.83
C SER A 93 7.96 1.51 -18.72
N ALA A 94 7.16 2.42 -19.30
CA ALA A 94 7.66 3.60 -20.00
C ALA A 94 7.79 4.83 -19.07
N LEU A 95 7.53 4.68 -17.77
CA LEU A 95 7.58 5.78 -16.82
C LEU A 95 9.03 6.11 -16.44
N THR A 96 9.34 7.39 -16.32
CA THR A 96 10.59 7.87 -15.73
C THR A 96 10.26 8.65 -14.46
N PHE A 97 11.18 8.63 -13.50
CA PHE A 97 10.99 9.26 -12.19
C PHE A 97 12.18 10.15 -11.87
N LYS A 98 11.92 11.42 -11.56
CA LYS A 98 12.95 12.39 -11.20
C LYS A 98 12.65 13.03 -9.85
N GLU A 99 13.60 12.97 -8.93
CA GLU A 99 13.49 13.67 -7.65
C GLU A 99 13.56 15.18 -7.89
N VAL A 100 12.67 15.92 -7.23
CA VAL A 100 12.64 17.39 -7.22
C VAL A 100 12.53 17.92 -5.79
N SER A 101 12.92 19.17 -5.59
CA SER A 101 12.78 19.87 -4.30
C SER A 101 11.42 20.55 -4.12
N SER A 102 10.55 20.51 -5.14
CA SER A 102 9.24 21.16 -5.12
C SER A 102 8.19 20.28 -4.45
N GLN A 103 7.34 20.90 -3.62
CA GLN A 103 6.14 20.24 -3.07
C GLN A 103 5.03 20.04 -4.11
N GLN A 104 5.19 20.56 -5.33
CA GLN A 104 4.28 20.37 -6.46
C GLN A 104 4.75 19.23 -7.38
N ALA A 105 5.41 18.22 -6.81
CA ALA A 105 5.77 17.01 -7.54
C ALA A 105 4.52 16.20 -7.92
N ASP A 106 4.62 15.34 -8.93
CA ASP A 106 3.51 14.44 -9.29
C ASP A 106 3.22 13.42 -8.21
N ILE A 107 4.25 13.06 -7.43
CA ILE A 107 4.14 12.10 -6.33
C ILE A 107 4.86 12.71 -5.12
N VAL A 108 4.11 13.03 -4.08
CA VAL A 108 4.70 13.40 -2.79
C VAL A 108 4.73 12.17 -1.89
N VAL A 109 5.92 11.89 -1.36
CA VAL A 109 6.16 10.87 -0.34
C VAL A 109 6.16 11.56 1.02
N ASP A 110 5.27 11.16 1.91
CA ASP A 110 5.11 11.75 3.24
C ASP A 110 5.04 10.68 4.32
N PHE A 111 5.66 10.95 5.47
CA PHE A 111 5.51 10.17 6.69
C PHE A 111 4.60 10.93 7.65
N VAL A 112 3.47 10.34 8.00
CA VAL A 112 2.41 10.99 8.77
C VAL A 112 1.82 10.02 9.77
N ALA A 113 1.25 10.53 10.88
CA ALA A 113 0.75 9.70 11.98
C ALA A 113 -0.76 9.83 12.08
N SER A 114 -1.43 8.75 12.51
CA SER A 114 -2.86 8.77 12.85
C SER A 114 -3.72 9.45 11.77
N TYR A 115 -4.57 10.42 12.14
CA TYR A 115 -5.31 11.26 11.19
C TYR A 115 -4.38 12.32 10.56
N HIS A 116 -4.32 12.34 9.22
CA HIS A 116 -3.38 13.15 8.45
C HIS A 116 -4.03 13.80 7.22
N ASP A 117 -5.22 14.38 7.42
CA ASP A 117 -5.94 15.21 6.45
C ASP A 117 -6.38 14.51 5.15
N ASP A 118 -6.48 13.18 5.19
CA ASP A 118 -7.17 12.37 4.17
C ASP A 118 -8.23 11.43 4.81
N THR A 119 -8.87 10.58 4.00
CA THR A 119 -9.93 9.68 4.46
C THR A 119 -9.44 8.33 5.01
N TYR A 120 -8.12 8.15 5.17
CA TYR A 120 -7.49 6.88 5.50
C TYR A 120 -6.53 7.05 6.70
N PRO A 121 -7.03 7.26 7.92
CA PRO A 121 -6.16 7.41 9.08
C PRO A 121 -5.33 6.14 9.35
N PHE A 122 -4.11 6.33 9.85
CA PHE A 122 -3.28 5.23 10.34
C PHE A 122 -3.72 4.77 11.75
N ASP A 123 -3.39 3.52 12.07
CA ASP A 123 -3.82 2.80 13.28
C ASP A 123 -2.69 2.59 14.31
N GLY A 124 -1.50 3.12 14.02
CA GLY A 124 -0.33 3.00 14.87
C GLY A 124 0.44 1.70 14.63
N PRO A 125 1.37 1.33 15.53
CA PRO A 125 2.38 0.31 15.24
C PRO A 125 1.82 -1.10 14.94
N GLY A 126 2.35 -1.73 13.90
CA GLY A 126 2.12 -3.14 13.54
C GLY A 126 0.85 -3.40 12.73
N GLY A 127 0.12 -2.35 12.32
CA GLY A 127 -1.13 -2.46 11.57
C GLY A 127 -0.95 -2.08 10.10
N THR A 128 -1.41 -0.88 9.78
CA THR A 128 -1.35 -0.28 8.46
C THR A 128 -0.02 0.42 8.25
N LEU A 129 0.76 -0.05 7.28
CA LEU A 129 2.09 0.49 7.04
C LEU A 129 2.07 1.77 6.18
N ALA A 130 1.20 1.83 5.18
CA ALA A 130 1.17 2.89 4.17
C ALA A 130 -0.05 2.78 3.24
N HIS A 131 -0.38 3.88 2.57
CA HIS A 131 -1.21 3.92 1.37
C HIS A 131 -0.66 4.85 0.30
N ALA A 132 -1.16 4.66 -0.91
CA ALA A 132 -0.95 5.58 -2.02
C ALA A 132 -2.29 5.89 -2.69
N PHE A 133 -2.38 7.07 -3.31
CA PHE A 133 -3.52 7.47 -4.11
C PHE A 133 -3.31 7.10 -5.58
N PHE A 134 -4.42 6.88 -6.29
CA PHE A 134 -4.37 6.64 -7.73
C PHE A 134 -3.87 7.89 -8.48
N PRO A 135 -3.27 7.73 -9.68
CA PRO A 135 -2.99 8.85 -10.57
C PRO A 135 -4.25 9.68 -10.85
N GLY A 136 -4.12 10.99 -11.02
CA GLY A 136 -5.30 11.84 -11.18
C GLY A 136 -4.97 13.32 -11.28
N GLU A 137 -6.00 14.14 -11.28
CA GLU A 137 -5.89 15.61 -11.41
C GLU A 137 -6.08 16.34 -10.08
N TYR A 138 -6.47 15.63 -9.02
CA TYR A 138 -6.61 16.22 -7.68
C TYR A 138 -5.23 16.37 -7.01
N PRO A 139 -5.04 17.37 -6.13
CA PRO A 139 -3.74 17.63 -5.50
C PRO A 139 -3.08 16.45 -4.79
N ILE A 140 -3.86 15.53 -4.20
CA ILE A 140 -3.36 14.34 -3.49
C ILE A 140 -3.14 13.13 -4.42
N SER A 141 -3.46 13.25 -5.71
CA SER A 141 -3.41 12.11 -6.63
C SER A 141 -1.98 11.66 -6.85
N GLY A 142 -1.72 10.37 -6.67
CA GLY A 142 -0.37 9.80 -6.78
C GLY A 142 0.47 9.89 -5.50
N ASP A 143 0.08 10.71 -4.53
CA ASP A 143 0.79 10.83 -3.26
C ASP A 143 0.83 9.49 -2.52
N THR A 144 1.92 9.26 -1.79
CA THR A 144 2.16 8.05 -1.01
C THR A 144 2.47 8.45 0.43
N HIS A 145 1.66 7.95 1.36
CA HIS A 145 1.79 8.19 2.78
C HIS A 145 2.26 6.93 3.50
N PHE A 146 3.23 7.09 4.38
CA PHE A 146 3.78 6.06 5.26
C PHE A 146 3.42 6.37 6.71
N ASP A 147 3.08 5.35 7.48
CA ASP A 147 2.80 5.54 8.91
C ASP A 147 4.09 5.94 9.65
N MET A 148 4.09 7.13 10.24
CA MET A 148 5.19 7.68 11.02
C MET A 148 5.37 6.98 12.37
N GLU A 149 4.34 6.27 12.84
CA GLU A 149 4.35 5.56 14.12
C GLU A 149 5.03 4.18 14.02
N GLU A 150 5.31 3.71 12.80
CA GLU A 150 6.07 2.49 12.56
C GLU A 150 7.57 2.65 12.79
N THR A 151 8.22 1.57 13.22
CA THR A 151 9.69 1.51 13.28
C THR A 151 10.24 1.05 11.95
N TRP A 152 10.54 2.01 11.08
CA TRP A 152 11.07 1.70 9.74
C TRP A 152 12.50 1.18 9.81
N ILE A 153 12.73 0.02 9.20
CA ILE A 153 14.04 -0.62 9.05
C ILE A 153 14.29 -1.01 7.59
N TYR A 154 15.55 -1.26 7.27
CA TYR A 154 15.93 -1.93 6.02
C TYR A 154 16.83 -3.11 6.37
N ASP A 155 16.33 -4.32 6.08
CA ASP A 155 17.11 -5.54 6.21
C ASP A 155 17.11 -6.28 4.85
N PRO A 156 18.24 -6.26 4.12
CA PRO A 156 18.35 -6.95 2.83
C PRO A 156 18.34 -8.48 2.96
N GLN A 157 18.50 -9.04 4.15
CA GLN A 157 18.59 -10.49 4.40
C GLN A 157 17.30 -11.07 5.01
N ASN A 158 16.32 -10.23 5.38
CA ASN A 158 15.11 -10.72 6.01
C ASN A 158 14.07 -11.20 4.98
N GLU A 159 14.05 -12.51 4.74
CA GLU A 159 13.07 -13.16 3.87
C GLU A 159 11.67 -13.30 4.53
N SER A 160 11.52 -12.98 5.82
CA SER A 160 10.27 -13.13 6.57
C SER A 160 9.81 -11.83 7.27
N PRO A 161 9.09 -10.93 6.57
CA PRO A 161 8.68 -9.60 7.08
C PRO A 161 7.64 -9.60 8.22
N GLY A 162 7.39 -10.73 8.89
CA GLY A 162 6.16 -10.93 9.68
C GLY A 162 6.35 -11.33 11.14
N ILE A 163 7.57 -11.25 11.69
CA ILE A 163 7.85 -11.67 13.08
C ILE A 163 8.17 -10.48 13.99
N HIS A 164 8.68 -9.38 13.42
CA HIS A 164 9.01 -8.17 14.16
C HIS A 164 7.98 -7.08 13.83
N HIS A 165 7.62 -6.25 14.82
CA HIS A 165 6.76 -5.06 14.67
C HIS A 165 7.41 -3.95 13.82
N ASP A 166 8.43 -4.28 13.03
CA ASP A 166 9.25 -3.33 12.31
C ASP A 166 8.86 -3.32 10.83
N ALA A 167 8.69 -2.13 10.26
CA ALA A 167 8.22 -1.95 8.90
C ALA A 167 9.39 -1.88 7.90
N ILE A 168 9.29 -2.57 6.76
CA ILE A 168 10.35 -2.63 5.74
C ILE A 168 10.00 -1.75 4.53
N LEU A 169 10.70 -0.61 4.40
CA LEU A 169 10.44 0.44 3.39
C LEU A 169 10.39 0.00 1.91
N PRO A 170 11.20 -0.96 1.40
CA PRO A 170 11.16 -1.28 -0.03
C PRO A 170 10.01 -2.20 -0.46
N ARG A 171 9.23 -2.79 0.46
CA ARG A 171 8.18 -3.76 0.12
C ARG A 171 6.74 -3.28 0.39
N SER A 172 6.58 -2.21 1.14
CA SER A 172 5.29 -1.73 1.61
C SER A 172 4.66 -0.71 0.65
N CYS A 173 3.54 -1.11 0.03
CA CYS A 173 2.44 -0.24 -0.38
C CYS A 173 2.68 0.82 -1.48
N TRP A 174 3.70 0.61 -2.31
CA TRP A 174 3.99 1.47 -3.45
C TRP A 174 2.90 1.41 -4.52
N PHE A 175 2.36 2.59 -4.87
CA PHE A 175 1.33 2.84 -5.87
C PHE A 175 0.00 2.12 -5.63
N ALA A 176 -1.11 2.87 -5.73
CA ALA A 176 -2.41 2.28 -6.01
C ALA A 176 -2.39 1.73 -7.44
N SER A 177 -1.78 0.56 -7.65
CA SER A 177 -1.72 -0.08 -8.95
C SER A 177 -2.28 -1.50 -8.89
N PRO A 178 -3.14 -1.87 -9.85
CA PRO A 178 -3.75 -3.19 -9.96
C PRO A 178 -2.81 -4.25 -10.56
N LEU A 179 -1.50 -4.00 -10.53
CA LEU A 179 -0.49 -4.86 -11.13
C LEU A 179 0.19 -5.71 -10.05
N PRO A 180 0.51 -6.96 -10.41
CA PRO A 180 0.62 -8.05 -9.44
C PRO A 180 1.75 -7.78 -8.45
N THR A 181 1.42 -8.04 -7.20
CA THR A 181 2.35 -8.43 -6.14
C THR A 181 3.55 -9.17 -6.73
N PHE A 182 4.70 -8.50 -6.77
CA PHE A 182 5.99 -9.13 -7.00
C PHE A 182 6.38 -9.89 -5.72
N TYR A 183 5.77 -11.05 -5.52
CA TYR A 183 6.42 -12.15 -4.80
C TYR A 183 7.17 -12.96 -5.86
N ARG A 184 8.49 -12.80 -5.89
CA ARG A 184 9.37 -13.84 -6.38
C ARG A 184 10.46 -14.09 -5.34
#